data_AF-A0A821QGA3-F1
#
_entry.id   AF-A0A821QGA3-F1
#
_cell.length_a   1.000
_cell.length_b   1.000
_cell.length_c   1.000
_cell.angle_alpha   90.00
_cell.angle_beta   90.00
_cell.angle_gamma   90.00
#
_symmetry.space_group_name_H-M   'P 1'
#
loop_
_entity.id
_entity.type
_entity.pdbx_description
1 polymer ?
#
loop_
_entity_poly.entity_id
_entity_poly.type
_entity_poly.pdbx_seq_one_letter_code
_entity_poly.pdbx_strand_id
1 'polypeptide(L)'
;QVCSKGTSADYGATSCAKCSQGYYSVQNSSATCIPCAPGYFCDDSTQCPQQCQAGSYSSAAQTTCYQCSSTCSSTPGVFDCSTCITAKPTGCQQLETSLDIHKH
;
A
#
# COMPACT_ATOMS: atom_id res chain seq x y z
N GLN A 1 -1.24 -8.99 25.85
CA GLN A 1 -1.19 -7.52 25.72
C GLN A 1 -1.99 -7.12 24.49
N VAL A 2 -2.92 -6.17 24.61
CA VAL A 2 -3.62 -5.62 23.45
C VAL A 2 -2.84 -4.39 23.00
N CYS A 3 -2.36 -4.39 21.76
CA CYS A 3 -1.70 -3.23 21.17
C CYS A 3 -2.67 -2.47 20.29
N SER A 4 -2.70 -1.15 20.44
CA SER A 4 -3.52 -0.29 19.61
C SER A 4 -3.00 -0.28 18.17
N LYS A 5 -3.84 0.16 17.24
CA LYS A 5 -3.43 0.48 15.87
C LYS A 5 -2.13 1.31 15.82
N GLY A 6 -1.28 1.05 14.82
CA GLY A 6 0.06 1.61 14.68
C GLY A 6 1.12 1.01 15.60
N THR A 7 0.76 0.01 16.41
CA THR A 7 1.70 -0.77 17.21
C THR A 7 1.54 -2.27 17.02
N SER A 8 2.62 -3.01 17.24
CA SER A 8 2.68 -4.47 17.22
C SER A 8 3.42 -4.99 18.45
N ALA A 9 3.14 -6.23 18.83
CA ALA A 9 3.82 -6.91 19.92
C ALA A 9 3.90 -8.40 19.63
N ASP A 10 5.10 -8.95 19.71
CA ASP A 10 5.31 -10.39 19.67
C ASP A 10 4.62 -11.10 20.84
N TYR A 11 4.43 -12.41 20.69
CA TYR A 11 3.84 -13.24 21.73
C TYR A 11 4.70 -13.19 23.00
N GLY A 12 4.14 -12.63 24.08
CA GLY A 12 4.86 -12.44 25.35
C GLY A 12 5.58 -11.10 25.51
N ALA A 13 5.49 -10.19 24.54
CA ALA A 13 6.01 -8.84 24.71
C ALA A 13 5.21 -8.08 25.80
N THR A 14 5.95 -7.42 26.69
CA THR A 14 5.41 -6.60 27.78
C THR A 14 5.09 -5.16 27.36
N SER A 15 5.47 -4.76 26.15
CA SER A 15 5.22 -3.43 25.59
C SER A 15 4.92 -3.51 24.10
N CYS A 16 4.17 -2.53 23.61
CA CYS A 16 3.79 -2.41 22.20
C CYS A 16 4.84 -1.56 21.45
N ALA A 17 5.44 -2.13 20.41
CA ALA A 17 6.38 -1.43 19.55
C ALA A 17 5.63 -0.70 18.43
N LYS A 18 5.96 0.57 18.19
CA LYS A 18 5.41 1.30 17.04
C LYS A 18 5.88 0.68 15.74
N CYS A 19 4.99 0.64 14.76
CA CYS A 19 5.36 0.26 13.40
C CYS A 19 6.37 1.25 12.83
N SER A 20 7.40 0.70 12.17
CA SER A 20 8.35 1.50 11.41
C SER A 20 7.63 2.22 10.26
N GLN A 21 8.23 3.30 9.78
CA GLN A 21 7.76 4.01 8.59
C GLN A 21 7.60 3.05 7.41
N GLY A 22 6.49 3.17 6.68
CA GLY A 22 6.13 2.25 5.60
C GLY A 22 5.49 0.94 6.06
N TYR A 23 5.20 0.81 7.36
CA TYR A 23 4.44 -0.30 7.91
C TYR A 23 3.22 0.20 8.68
N TYR A 24 2.14 -0.54 8.60
CA TYR A 24 0.86 -0.21 9.23
C TYR A 24 0.32 -1.38 10.03
N SER A 25 -0.53 -1.06 11.01
CA SER A 25 -1.23 -2.01 11.85
C SER A 25 -2.60 -1.41 12.17
N VAL A 26 -3.62 -1.84 11.43
CA VAL A 26 -5.00 -1.33 11.60
C VAL A 26 -5.84 -2.17 12.55
N GLN A 27 -5.36 -3.38 12.88
CA GLN A 27 -6.02 -4.27 13.82
C GLN A 27 -5.44 -4.11 15.21
N ASN A 28 -6.31 -4.05 16.20
CA ASN A 28 -5.89 -4.13 17.59
C ASN A 28 -5.28 -5.52 17.85
N SER A 29 -4.23 -5.58 18.66
CA SER A 29 -3.50 -6.81 18.99
C SER A 29 -2.74 -7.42 17.80
N SER A 30 -2.34 -6.60 16.82
CA SER A 30 -1.51 -7.11 15.73
C SER A 30 -0.18 -7.65 16.26
N ALA A 31 0.13 -8.89 15.90
CA ALA A 31 1.40 -9.52 16.25
C ALA A 31 2.58 -8.87 15.51
N THR A 32 2.33 -8.38 14.30
CA THR A 32 3.36 -7.79 13.44
C THR A 32 2.81 -6.58 12.69
N CYS A 33 3.69 -5.66 12.30
CA CYS A 33 3.33 -4.58 11.38
C CYS A 33 3.38 -5.07 9.94
N ILE A 34 2.41 -4.66 9.14
CA ILE A 34 2.26 -5.07 7.74
C ILE A 34 2.92 -4.00 6.86
N PRO A 35 3.82 -4.37 5.93
CA PRO A 35 4.40 -3.40 5.00
C PRO A 35 3.34 -2.86 4.05
N CYS A 36 3.43 -1.59 3.68
CA CYS A 36 2.60 -1.02 2.62
C CYS A 36 2.88 -1.75 1.30
N ALA A 37 1.82 -2.15 0.62
CA ALA A 37 1.93 -2.73 -0.70
C ALA A 37 2.48 -1.69 -1.69
N PRO A 38 3.25 -2.11 -2.69
CA PRO A 38 3.67 -1.21 -3.76
C PRO A 38 2.44 -0.65 -4.51
N GLY A 39 2.50 0.61 -4.92
CA GLY A 39 1.36 1.41 -5.41
C GLY A 39 0.58 2.12 -4.30
N TYR A 40 0.88 1.83 -3.04
CA TYR A 40 0.27 2.44 -1.87
C TYR A 40 1.33 3.05 -0.95
N PHE A 41 0.93 4.05 -0.18
CA PHE A 41 1.76 4.68 0.82
C PHE A 41 1.04 4.64 2.18
N CYS A 42 1.80 4.45 3.26
CA CYS A 42 1.26 4.62 4.61
C CYS A 42 2.05 5.69 5.33
N ASP A 43 1.52 6.92 5.30
CA ASP A 43 2.01 8.02 6.12
C ASP A 43 1.71 7.76 7.61
N ASP A 44 0.52 7.23 7.89
CA ASP A 44 0.06 6.91 9.23
C ASP A 44 -0.04 5.39 9.44
N SER A 45 0.75 4.87 10.38
CA SER A 45 0.77 3.44 10.71
C SER A 45 -0.52 2.95 11.37
N THR A 46 -1.40 3.85 11.81
CA THR A 46 -2.70 3.53 12.39
C THR A 46 -3.83 3.45 11.36
N GLN A 47 -3.56 3.83 10.11
CA GLN A 47 -4.55 3.89 9.04
C GLN A 47 -4.24 2.87 7.95
N CYS A 48 -5.25 2.57 7.13
CA CYS A 48 -5.04 1.73 5.96
C CYS A 48 -4.15 2.43 4.92
N PRO A 49 -3.29 1.69 4.21
CA PRO A 49 -2.51 2.21 3.09
C PRO A 49 -3.38 3.03 2.13
N GLN A 50 -2.91 4.21 1.79
CA GLN A 50 -3.55 5.10 0.84
C GLN A 50 -2.99 4.82 -0.55
N GLN A 51 -3.86 4.78 -1.57
CA GLN A 51 -3.43 4.54 -2.94
C GLN A 51 -2.76 5.79 -3.51
N CYS A 52 -1.66 5.61 -4.24
CA CYS A 52 -1.05 6.71 -4.95
C CYS A 52 -1.94 7.22 -6.09
N GLN A 53 -2.06 8.55 -6.17
CA GLN A 53 -2.76 9.22 -7.26
C GLN A 53 -2.09 8.91 -8.60
N ALA A 54 -2.86 8.99 -9.69
CA ALA A 54 -2.30 8.96 -11.03
C ALA A 54 -1.19 10.01 -11.15
N GLY A 55 -0.11 9.65 -11.82
CA GLY A 55 1.10 10.47 -11.92
C GLY A 55 2.13 10.14 -10.86
N SER A 56 1.81 9.26 -9.90
CA SER A 56 2.66 8.96 -8.76
C SER A 56 2.82 7.46 -8.55
N TYR A 57 3.99 7.05 -8.09
CA TYR A 57 4.32 5.67 -7.76
C TYR A 57 4.76 5.54 -6.31
N SER A 58 4.65 4.34 -5.76
CA SER A 58 5.16 4.01 -4.45
C SER A 58 5.69 2.58 -4.44
N SER A 59 6.89 2.36 -3.90
CA SER A 59 7.45 1.03 -3.72
C SER A 59 6.96 0.40 -2.41
N ALA A 60 7.27 -0.89 -2.21
CA ALA A 60 6.90 -1.56 -0.97
C ALA A 60 7.52 -0.85 0.25
N ALA A 61 6.76 -0.77 1.34
CA ALA A 61 7.16 -0.10 2.57
C ALA A 61 7.51 1.39 2.45
N GLN A 62 6.77 2.14 1.62
CA GLN A 62 6.90 3.59 1.50
C GLN A 62 5.84 4.35 2.30
N THR A 63 6.22 5.53 2.80
CA THR A 63 5.32 6.46 3.50
C THR A 63 4.75 7.55 2.60
N THR A 64 5.28 7.69 1.39
CA THR A 64 4.91 8.76 0.46
C THR A 64 4.87 8.25 -0.96
N CYS A 65 4.06 8.91 -1.80
CA CYS A 65 4.07 8.70 -3.24
C CYS A 65 5.10 9.61 -3.90
N TYR A 66 5.92 9.03 -4.75
CA TYR A 66 6.87 9.75 -5.58
C TYR A 66 6.21 10.13 -6.90
N GLN A 67 6.40 11.37 -7.32
CA GLN A 67 5.92 11.84 -8.62
C GLN A 67 6.73 11.18 -9.74
N CYS A 68 6.04 10.76 -10.80
CA CYS A 68 6.69 10.36 -12.04
C CYS A 68 7.07 11.61 -12.85
N SER A 69 8.33 11.67 -13.27
CA SER A 69 8.87 12.78 -14.08
C SER A 69 8.45 12.72 -15.56
N SER A 70 7.85 11.62 -15.99
CA SER A 70 7.43 11.35 -17.37
C SER A 70 5.91 11.31 -17.48
N THR A 71 5.38 11.63 -18.67
CA THR A 71 3.94 11.66 -19.01
C THR A 71 3.23 10.30 -18.93
N CYS A 72 3.91 9.24 -18.46
CA CYS A 72 3.45 7.86 -18.47
C CYS A 72 3.00 7.30 -17.11
N SER A 73 2.33 8.11 -16.30
CA SER A 73 1.58 7.62 -15.14
C SER A 73 0.16 8.18 -15.16
N SER A 74 -0.71 7.65 -16.01
CA SER A 74 -2.13 8.01 -16.01
C SER A 74 -2.96 7.10 -15.09
N THR A 75 -2.34 6.10 -14.47
CA THR A 75 -3.03 5.05 -13.70
C THR A 75 -2.75 5.22 -12.20
N PRO A 76 -3.77 5.31 -11.34
CA PRO A 76 -3.58 5.33 -9.90
C PRO A 76 -3.07 3.97 -9.39
N GLY A 77 -2.14 3.97 -8.44
CA GLY A 77 -1.62 2.74 -7.81
C GLY A 77 -0.49 2.03 -8.57
N VAL A 78 0.28 2.75 -9.41
CA VAL A 78 1.48 2.18 -10.05
C VAL A 78 2.61 1.99 -9.04
N PHE A 79 3.36 0.91 -9.19
CA PHE A 79 4.53 0.61 -8.36
C PHE A 79 5.86 1.05 -8.98
N ASP A 80 5.85 1.47 -10.24
CA ASP A 80 7.01 1.94 -11.00
C ASP A 80 6.59 2.88 -12.15
N CYS A 81 7.41 3.89 -12.48
CA CYS A 81 7.13 4.86 -13.55
C CYS A 81 7.45 4.35 -14.96
N SER A 82 8.03 3.16 -15.11
CA SER A 82 8.54 2.68 -16.39
C SER A 82 7.44 2.08 -17.28
N THR A 83 6.22 1.92 -16.77
CA THR A 83 5.15 1.23 -17.50
C THR A 83 3.87 2.06 -17.55
N CYS A 84 3.54 2.54 -18.75
CA CYS A 84 2.19 2.99 -19.12
C CYS A 84 1.26 1.75 -19.22
N ILE A 85 0.83 1.18 -18.08
CA ILE A 85 -0.10 0.05 -18.08
C ILE A 85 -1.54 0.58 -18.11
N THR A 86 -2.32 0.18 -19.11
CA THR A 86 -3.79 0.34 -19.17
C THR A 86 -4.53 -0.63 -18.24
N ALA A 87 -3.85 -1.25 -17.26
CA ALA A 87 -4.43 -2.22 -16.35
C ALA A 87 -4.57 -1.67 -14.92
N LYS A 88 -5.81 -1.67 -14.43
CA LYS A 88 -6.25 -1.27 -13.08
C LYS A 88 -5.61 -2.21 -12.02
N PRO A 89 -4.84 -1.72 -11.04
CA PRO A 89 -4.34 -2.57 -9.97
C PRO A 89 -5.48 -2.94 -9.03
N THR A 90 -5.72 -4.24 -8.90
CA THR A 90 -6.75 -4.80 -8.01
C THR A 90 -6.21 -4.83 -6.58
N GLY A 91 -6.45 -3.75 -5.82
CA GLY A 91 -6.37 -3.79 -4.36
C GLY A 91 -7.44 -4.72 -3.77
N CYS A 92 -7.18 -5.23 -2.55
CA CYS A 92 -7.93 -6.26 -1.83
C CYS A 92 -9.43 -6.37 -2.17
N GLN A 93 -9.71 -7.23 -3.17
CA GLN A 93 -11.02 -7.72 -3.64
C GLN A 93 -11.95 -6.57 -4.13
N GLN A 94 -12.20 -6.42 -5.43
CA GLN A 94 -13.08 -7.31 -6.18
C GLN A 94 -12.55 -7.63 -7.60
N LEU A 95 -12.85 -8.87 -7.99
CA LEU A 95 -12.74 -9.45 -9.31
C LEU A 95 -13.52 -8.65 -10.35
N GLU A 96 -12.99 -7.54 -10.83
CA GLU A 96 -13.59 -6.83 -11.97
C GLU A 96 -13.14 -7.54 -13.24
N THR A 97 -14.07 -8.25 -13.85
CA THR A 97 -13.96 -8.94 -15.13
C THR A 97 -13.53 -7.98 -16.24
N SER A 98 -12.23 -7.71 -16.40
CA SER A 98 -11.71 -7.12 -17.65
C SER A 98 -11.55 -8.24 -18.67
N LEU A 99 -12.66 -8.58 -19.32
CA LEU A 99 -12.66 -9.24 -20.62
C LEU A 99 -12.58 -8.16 -21.70
N ASP A 100 -11.49 -7.39 -21.74
CA ASP A 100 -11.14 -6.58 -22.91
C ASP A 100 -10.26 -7.43 -23.84
N ILE A 101 -10.89 -8.43 -24.47
CA ILE A 101 -10.31 -9.11 -25.61
C ILE A 101 -10.39 -8.15 -26.80
N HIS A 102 -9.25 -7.56 -27.13
CA HIS A 102 -8.94 -7.17 -28.49
C HIS A 102 -9.24 -8.34 -29.43
N LYS A 103 -10.22 -8.19 -30.33
CA LYS A 103 -10.23 -8.96 -31.57
C LYS A 103 -10.99 -8.27 -32.70
N HIS A 104 -10.18 -7.81 -33.66
CA HIS A 104 -10.39 -7.59 -35.09
C HIS A 104 -11.59 -6.75 -35.56
#